data_AF-I4DAF3-F1
#
_entry.id   AF-I4DAF3-F1
#
_cell.length_a   1.000
_cell.length_b   1.000
_cell.length_c   1.000
_cell.angle_alpha   90.00
_cell.angle_beta   90.00
_cell.angle_gamma   90.00
#
_symmetry.space_group_name_H-M   'P 1'
#
loop_
_entity.id
_entity.type
_entity.pdbx_description
1 polymer ?
#
loop_
_entity_poly.entity_id
_entity_poly.type
_entity_poly.pdbx_seq_one_letter_code
_entity_poly.pdbx_strand_id
1 'polypeptide(L)'
;MNKKIRSVLIVGLISTATLVLAGCSSQSNGMMNTSNMTQYMTSNPSAMVDILSSPDTRQSMVKIMGSSQMLPVMTDVMKDSNVQKNMIGFMGSSQNQDAMVSIMSNPSMYKPMVQIMADPRMKTTFETMLKDPALQPLVKEALGSK
;
A
#
# COMPACT_ATOMS: atom_id res chain seq x y z
N MET A 1 47.28 5.71 -84.76
CA MET A 1 48.75 5.51 -84.71
C MET A 1 49.19 5.64 -83.25
N ASN A 2 49.77 4.57 -82.70
CA ASN A 2 50.09 4.35 -81.28
C ASN A 2 50.99 5.41 -80.62
N LYS A 3 50.76 5.69 -79.33
CA LYS A 3 51.85 5.86 -78.34
C LYS A 3 51.36 5.82 -76.87
N LYS A 4 51.72 4.73 -76.19
CA LYS A 4 52.32 4.63 -74.84
C LYS A 4 51.55 5.31 -73.69
N ILE A 5 50.80 4.59 -72.83
CA ILE A 5 51.28 3.79 -71.68
C ILE A 5 52.60 4.31 -71.08
N ARG A 6 52.47 5.05 -69.96
CA ARG A 6 53.30 5.05 -68.73
C ARG A 6 53.25 6.42 -68.07
N SER A 7 52.44 6.55 -67.02
CA SER A 7 52.72 7.41 -65.86
C SER A 7 51.77 7.02 -64.74
N VAL A 8 52.13 5.91 -64.09
CA VAL A 8 51.76 5.63 -62.71
C VAL A 8 52.68 6.49 -61.85
N LEU A 9 52.17 6.95 -60.71
CA LEU A 9 52.78 7.80 -59.67
C LEU A 9 52.46 9.28 -59.84
N ILE A 10 51.51 9.77 -59.04
CA ILE A 10 51.77 10.74 -57.95
C ILE A 10 50.43 11.30 -57.44
N VAL A 11 50.14 10.98 -56.18
CA VAL A 11 49.54 11.85 -55.15
C VAL A 11 48.13 12.38 -55.42
N GLY A 12 47.19 11.84 -54.64
CA GLY A 12 45.82 12.36 -54.54
C GLY A 12 45.07 11.67 -53.41
N LEU A 13 45.50 11.95 -52.19
CA LEU A 13 44.87 11.53 -50.93
C LEU A 13 43.49 12.22 -50.87
N ILE A 14 42.44 11.54 -51.33
CA ILE A 14 41.07 12.05 -51.28
C ILE A 14 40.26 11.18 -50.31
N SER A 15 39.89 11.81 -49.21
CA SER A 15 39.08 11.34 -48.09
C SER A 15 37.90 10.46 -48.49
N THR A 16 37.98 9.17 -48.16
CA THR A 16 36.79 8.32 -48.02
C THR A 16 36.17 8.55 -46.64
N ALA A 17 35.26 9.51 -46.54
CA ALA A 17 34.32 9.58 -45.43
C ALA A 17 33.17 8.61 -45.70
N THR A 18 33.40 7.32 -45.48
CA THR A 18 32.32 6.33 -45.39
C THR A 18 31.71 6.42 -44.00
N LEU A 19 30.62 7.19 -43.87
CA LEU A 19 29.71 7.18 -42.73
C LEU A 19 28.87 5.90 -42.76
N VAL A 20 29.44 4.78 -42.28
CA VAL A 20 28.67 3.63 -41.80
C VAL A 20 29.37 3.05 -40.58
N LEU A 21 29.01 3.56 -39.41
CA LEU A 21 29.06 2.84 -38.13
C LEU A 21 27.70 3.16 -37.49
N ALA A 22 26.76 2.25 -37.67
CA ALA A 22 26.36 1.34 -36.60
C ALA A 22 25.72 2.10 -35.45
N GLY A 23 24.39 1.97 -35.35
CA GLY A 23 23.63 2.46 -34.22
C GLY A 23 24.20 1.90 -32.93
N CYS A 24 24.83 2.78 -32.15
CA CYS A 24 25.04 2.53 -30.73
C CYS A 24 23.74 2.86 -30.02
N SER A 25 22.97 1.79 -29.83
CA SER A 25 22.07 1.61 -28.71
C SER A 25 22.72 2.07 -27.40
N SER A 26 22.27 3.20 -26.89
CA SER A 26 22.36 3.52 -25.46
C SER A 26 20.97 3.94 -25.00
N GLN A 27 20.05 2.97 -25.06
CA GLN A 27 18.92 2.91 -24.14
C GLN A 27 19.52 2.76 -22.75
N SER A 28 19.86 3.90 -22.14
CA SER A 28 20.12 4.02 -20.73
C SER A 28 18.79 3.67 -20.04
N ASN A 29 18.60 2.38 -19.75
CA ASN A 29 17.74 1.94 -18.68
C ASN A 29 18.36 2.50 -17.40
N GLY A 30 18.08 3.77 -17.12
CA GLY A 30 18.32 4.40 -15.85
C GLY A 30 17.54 3.62 -14.81
N MET A 31 18.21 2.66 -14.20
CA MET A 31 17.77 2.04 -12.96
C MET A 31 17.59 3.20 -11.98
N MET A 32 16.33 3.57 -11.70
CA MET A 32 16.02 4.68 -10.81
C MET A 32 16.71 4.40 -9.48
N ASN A 33 17.63 5.29 -9.10
CA ASN A 33 18.32 5.18 -7.82
C ASN A 33 17.27 5.26 -6.71
N THR A 34 17.27 4.29 -5.78
CA THR A 34 16.29 4.17 -4.69
C THR A 34 16.13 5.47 -3.90
N SER A 35 17.21 6.24 -3.75
CA SER A 35 17.21 7.56 -3.12
C SER A 35 16.42 8.62 -3.90
N ASN A 36 16.40 8.57 -5.24
CA ASN A 36 15.61 9.46 -6.09
C ASN A 36 14.11 9.15 -6.01
N MET A 37 13.75 7.87 -5.88
CA MET A 37 12.35 7.46 -5.75
C MET A 37 11.77 7.86 -4.39
N THR A 38 12.46 7.61 -3.28
CA THR A 38 12.01 8.04 -1.95
C THR A 38 11.92 9.56 -1.86
N GLN A 39 12.84 10.29 -2.49
CA GLN A 39 12.81 11.74 -2.54
C GLN A 39 11.62 12.23 -3.37
N TYR A 40 11.35 11.64 -4.54
CA TYR A 40 10.19 11.97 -5.37
C TYR A 40 8.86 11.72 -4.62
N MET A 41 8.75 10.59 -3.92
CA MET A 41 7.57 10.21 -3.14
C MET A 41 7.34 11.15 -1.96
N THR A 42 8.40 11.54 -1.25
CA THR A 42 8.30 12.49 -0.13
C THR A 42 7.97 13.92 -0.60
N SER A 43 8.43 14.30 -1.80
CA SER A 43 8.29 15.67 -2.32
C SER A 43 6.90 15.97 -2.92
N ASN A 44 6.15 14.94 -3.31
CA ASN A 44 4.85 15.09 -3.98
C ASN A 44 3.76 14.21 -3.34
N PRO A 45 3.38 14.50 -2.08
CA PRO A 45 2.45 13.65 -1.32
C PRO A 45 1.04 13.59 -1.95
N SER A 46 0.56 14.66 -2.58
CA SER A 46 -0.75 14.67 -3.25
C SER A 46 -0.79 13.73 -4.46
N ALA A 47 0.19 13.81 -5.35
CA ALA A 47 0.30 12.92 -6.51
C ALA A 47 0.42 11.46 -6.07
N MET A 48 1.13 11.19 -4.97
CA MET A 48 1.22 9.85 -4.40
C MET A 48 -0.14 9.37 -3.86
N VAL A 49 -0.90 10.23 -3.17
CA VAL A 49 -2.26 9.88 -2.70
C VAL A 49 -3.18 9.58 -3.88
N ASP A 50 -3.12 10.33 -4.98
CA ASP A 50 -3.93 10.08 -6.17
C ASP A 50 -3.62 8.73 -6.81
N ILE A 51 -2.33 8.40 -6.96
CA ILE A 51 -1.88 7.10 -7.48
C ILE A 51 -2.34 5.97 -6.56
N LEU A 52 -2.12 6.10 -5.25
CA LEU A 52 -2.53 5.10 -4.25
C LEU A 52 -4.05 4.95 -4.16
N SER A 53 -4.80 6.00 -4.51
CA SER A 53 -6.26 6.01 -4.49
C SER A 53 -6.88 5.42 -5.75
N SER A 54 -6.10 5.15 -6.80
CA SER A 54 -6.61 4.48 -8.02
C SER A 54 -7.14 3.07 -7.70
N PRO A 55 -8.24 2.60 -8.34
CA PRO A 55 -8.84 1.30 -8.05
C PRO A 55 -7.87 0.11 -8.11
N ASP A 56 -7.02 0.08 -9.14
CA ASP A 56 -6.03 -0.99 -9.34
C ASP A 56 -4.96 -0.99 -8.24
N THR A 57 -4.51 0.19 -7.83
CA THR A 57 -3.53 0.33 -6.77
C THR A 57 -4.13 0.00 -5.41
N ARG A 58 -5.39 0.39 -5.16
CA ARG A 58 -6.14 -0.01 -3.95
C ARG A 58 -6.22 -1.52 -3.83
N GLN A 59 -6.59 -2.23 -4.91
CA GLN A 59 -6.69 -3.70 -4.88
C GLN A 59 -5.34 -4.36 -4.62
N SER A 60 -4.30 -3.85 -5.27
CA SER A 60 -2.92 -4.30 -5.06
C SER A 60 -2.48 -4.08 -3.60
N MET A 61 -2.79 -2.92 -3.04
CA MET A 61 -2.46 -2.57 -1.66
C MET A 61 -3.21 -3.44 -0.66
N VAL A 62 -4.51 -3.71 -0.87
CA VAL A 62 -5.28 -4.65 -0.04
C VAL A 62 -4.66 -6.04 -0.06
N LYS A 63 -4.23 -6.53 -1.23
CA LYS A 63 -3.56 -7.84 -1.36
C LYS A 63 -2.21 -7.87 -0.65
N ILE A 64 -1.42 -6.80 -0.76
CA ILE A 64 -0.12 -6.69 -0.09
C ILE A 64 -0.33 -6.63 1.43
N MET A 65 -1.20 -5.75 1.92
CA MET A 65 -1.47 -5.59 3.35
C MET A 65 -2.09 -6.86 3.96
N GLY A 66 -2.96 -7.56 3.24
CA GLY A 66 -3.53 -8.84 3.66
C GLY A 66 -2.58 -10.03 3.54
N SER A 67 -1.37 -9.85 3.01
CA SER A 67 -0.40 -10.95 2.89
C SER A 67 0.16 -11.35 4.24
N SER A 68 0.46 -12.64 4.40
CA SER A 68 1.07 -13.18 5.64
C SER A 68 2.40 -12.52 6.00
N GLN A 69 3.13 -12.02 5.00
CA GLN A 69 4.40 -11.32 5.17
C GLN A 69 4.23 -9.91 5.77
N MET A 70 3.09 -9.26 5.52
CA MET A 70 2.78 -7.94 6.04
C MET A 70 2.11 -7.96 7.42
N LEU A 71 1.50 -9.08 7.82
CA LEU A 71 0.88 -9.23 9.14
C LEU A 71 1.79 -8.83 10.33
N PRO A 72 3.07 -9.24 10.42
CA PRO A 72 3.93 -8.82 11.53
C PRO A 72 4.18 -7.31 11.51
N VAL A 73 4.40 -6.73 10.32
CA VAL A 73 4.59 -5.28 10.15
C VAL A 73 3.34 -4.52 10.61
N MET A 74 2.15 -4.97 10.18
CA MET A 74 0.89 -4.36 10.60
C MET A 74 0.66 -4.51 12.11
N THR A 75 1.06 -5.64 12.70
CA THR A 75 0.98 -5.86 14.15
C THR A 75 1.84 -4.86 14.91
N ASP A 76 3.05 -4.56 14.41
CA ASP A 76 3.92 -3.57 15.02
C ASP A 76 3.39 -2.15 14.83
N VAL A 77 2.84 -1.82 13.66
CA VAL A 77 2.17 -0.53 13.40
C VAL A 77 0.99 -0.33 14.34
N MET A 78 0.20 -1.38 14.64
CA MET A 78 -0.93 -1.30 15.58
C MET A 78 -0.50 -1.08 17.04
N LYS A 79 0.77 -1.28 17.38
CA LYS A 79 1.32 -0.96 18.71
C LYS A 79 1.65 0.53 18.87
N ASP A 80 1.73 1.28 17.77
CA ASP A 80 1.98 2.72 17.81
C ASP A 80 0.78 3.47 18.44
N SER A 81 1.06 4.35 19.39
CA SER A 81 0.04 5.04 20.18
C SER A 81 -0.77 6.05 19.37
N ASN A 82 -0.18 6.68 18.35
CA ASN A 82 -0.90 7.60 17.48
C ASN A 82 -1.84 6.81 16.57
N VAL A 83 -1.40 5.67 16.05
CA VAL A 83 -2.24 4.76 15.28
C VAL A 83 -3.40 4.25 16.13
N GLN A 84 -3.15 3.82 17.36
CA GLN A 84 -4.22 3.38 18.29
C GLN A 84 -5.25 4.48 18.53
N LYS A 85 -4.80 5.71 18.82
CA LYS A 85 -5.69 6.85 19.06
C LYS A 85 -6.57 7.14 17.84
N ASN A 86 -5.97 7.15 16.66
CA ASN A 86 -6.70 7.39 15.40
C ASN A 86 -7.68 6.25 15.11
N MET A 87 -7.30 5.00 15.38
CA MET A 87 -8.17 3.84 15.19
C MET A 87 -9.37 3.88 16.15
N ILE A 88 -9.18 4.23 17.42
CA ILE A 88 -10.28 4.41 18.38
C ILE A 88 -11.25 5.50 17.89
N GLY A 89 -10.71 6.66 17.46
CA GLY A 89 -11.53 7.74 16.93
C GLY A 89 -12.30 7.35 15.67
N PHE A 90 -11.67 6.58 14.78
CA PHE A 90 -12.30 6.06 13.58
C PHE A 90 -13.41 5.06 13.91
N MET A 91 -13.17 4.09 14.80
CA MET A 91 -14.16 3.08 15.19
C MET A 91 -15.37 3.68 15.93
N GLY A 92 -15.16 4.74 16.72
CA GLY A 92 -16.21 5.43 17.46
C GLY A 92 -16.96 6.51 16.68
N SER A 93 -16.60 6.74 15.41
CA SER A 93 -17.26 7.78 14.59
C SER A 93 -18.63 7.32 14.11
N SER A 94 -19.58 8.25 14.00
CA SER A 94 -20.92 7.96 13.47
C SER A 94 -20.88 7.49 12.02
N GLN A 95 -19.93 7.99 11.23
CA GLN A 95 -19.75 7.62 9.82
C GLN A 95 -19.39 6.15 9.64
N ASN A 96 -18.75 5.54 10.63
CA ASN A 96 -18.30 4.15 10.57
C ASN A 96 -19.18 3.19 11.38
N GLN A 97 -20.18 3.71 12.09
CA GLN A 97 -20.99 2.92 13.01
C GLN A 97 -21.63 1.71 12.33
N ASP A 98 -22.25 1.90 11.16
CA ASP A 98 -22.91 0.82 10.42
C ASP A 98 -21.93 -0.26 9.96
N ALA A 99 -20.76 0.16 9.48
CA ALA A 99 -19.70 -0.77 9.08
C ALA A 99 -19.19 -1.57 10.27
N MET A 100 -19.00 -0.91 11.43
CA MET A 100 -18.57 -1.57 12.65
C MET A 100 -19.61 -2.55 13.17
N VAL A 101 -20.90 -2.18 13.16
CA VAL A 101 -22.00 -3.08 13.54
C VAL A 101 -22.04 -4.29 12.61
N SER A 102 -21.91 -4.09 11.29
CA SER A 102 -21.88 -5.19 10.31
C SER A 102 -20.72 -6.16 10.56
N ILE A 103 -19.52 -5.65 10.86
CA ILE A 103 -18.36 -6.47 11.20
C ILE A 103 -18.61 -7.25 12.50
N MET A 104 -19.06 -6.57 13.56
CA MET A 104 -19.24 -7.18 14.89
C MET A 104 -20.42 -8.16 14.95
N SER A 105 -21.43 -7.97 14.11
CA SER A 105 -22.58 -8.89 13.99
C SER A 105 -22.33 -10.05 13.01
N ASN A 106 -21.18 -10.08 12.33
CA ASN A 106 -20.81 -11.21 11.47
C ASN A 106 -20.73 -12.50 12.31
N PRO A 107 -21.41 -13.60 11.91
CA PRO A 107 -21.39 -14.85 12.67
C PRO A 107 -19.98 -15.41 12.93
N SER A 108 -19.04 -15.17 12.02
CA SER A 108 -17.64 -15.62 12.16
C SER A 108 -16.89 -14.88 13.27
N MET A 109 -17.37 -13.69 13.67
CA MET A 109 -16.81 -12.90 14.76
C MET A 109 -17.31 -13.33 16.13
N TYR A 110 -18.37 -14.14 16.21
CA TYR A 110 -18.96 -14.56 17.48
C TYR A 110 -17.93 -15.22 18.40
N LYS A 111 -17.23 -16.27 17.94
CA LYS A 111 -16.28 -17.01 18.76
C LYS A 111 -15.09 -16.15 19.22
N PRO A 112 -14.41 -15.38 18.34
CA PRO A 112 -13.38 -14.43 18.76
C PRO A 112 -13.89 -13.40 19.77
N MET A 113 -15.07 -12.82 19.55
CA MET A 113 -15.62 -11.81 20.46
C MET A 113 -15.93 -12.39 21.84
N VAL A 114 -16.51 -13.59 21.92
CA VAL A 114 -16.73 -14.28 23.21
C VAL A 114 -15.41 -14.53 23.93
N GLN A 115 -14.37 -14.97 23.22
CA GLN A 115 -13.05 -15.21 23.81
C GLN A 115 -12.43 -13.91 24.36
N ILE A 116 -12.54 -12.80 23.63
CA ILE A 116 -12.08 -11.49 24.09
C ILE A 116 -12.86 -11.06 25.33
N MET A 117 -14.19 -11.15 25.31
CA MET A 117 -15.05 -10.73 26.43
C MET A 117 -14.90 -11.61 27.67
N ALA A 118 -14.51 -12.88 27.49
CA ALA A 118 -14.22 -13.79 28.59
C ALA A 118 -12.82 -13.57 29.21
N ASP A 119 -11.97 -12.74 28.62
CA ASP A 119 -10.67 -12.40 29.21
C ASP A 119 -10.86 -11.71 30.57
N PRO A 120 -10.20 -12.14 31.65
CA PRO A 120 -10.35 -11.52 32.97
C PRO A 120 -10.10 -10.01 33.00
N ARG A 121 -9.24 -9.50 32.11
CA ARG A 121 -8.94 -8.07 31.98
C ARG A 121 -10.15 -7.26 31.47
N MET A 122 -11.09 -7.91 30.79
CA MET A 122 -12.32 -7.30 30.29
C MET A 122 -13.44 -7.26 31.33
N LYS A 123 -13.30 -7.98 32.47
CA LYS A 123 -14.36 -8.11 33.47
C LYS A 123 -14.94 -6.77 33.90
N THR A 124 -14.09 -5.83 34.33
CA THR A 124 -14.54 -4.51 34.78
C THR A 124 -15.26 -3.74 33.68
N THR A 125 -14.71 -3.74 32.46
CA THR A 125 -15.32 -3.07 31.31
C THR A 125 -16.68 -3.67 30.98
N PHE A 126 -16.78 -5.01 31.00
CA PHE A 126 -18.03 -5.71 30.75
C PHE A 126 -19.10 -5.39 31.81
N GLU A 127 -18.73 -5.39 33.09
CA GLU A 127 -19.62 -4.98 34.18
C GLU A 127 -20.10 -3.54 34.04
N THR A 128 -19.22 -2.62 33.62
CA THR A 128 -19.58 -1.22 33.33
C THR A 128 -20.57 -1.14 32.16
N MET A 129 -20.32 -1.86 31.07
CA MET A 129 -21.24 -1.90 29.92
C MET A 129 -22.62 -2.43 30.32
N LEU A 130 -22.70 -3.50 31.11
CA LEU A 130 -24.00 -4.03 31.58
C LEU A 130 -24.79 -3.05 32.45
N LYS A 131 -24.11 -2.11 33.10
CA LYS A 131 -24.74 -1.04 33.92
C LYS A 131 -25.06 0.20 33.10
N ASP A 132 -24.56 0.31 31.88
CA ASP A 132 -24.80 1.48 31.03
C ASP A 132 -26.30 1.62 30.71
N PRO A 133 -26.92 2.79 30.95
CA PRO A 133 -28.33 3.03 30.67
C PRO A 133 -28.75 2.70 29.22
N ALA A 134 -27.86 2.90 28.25
CA ALA A 134 -28.14 2.62 26.84
C ALA A 134 -28.27 1.12 26.55
N LEU A 135 -27.63 0.27 27.35
CA LEU A 135 -27.68 -1.19 27.21
C LEU A 135 -28.76 -1.84 28.10
N GLN A 136 -29.29 -1.12 29.09
CA GLN A 136 -30.32 -1.66 30.01
C GLN A 136 -31.54 -2.27 29.30
N PRO A 137 -32.13 -1.67 28.24
CA PRO A 137 -33.27 -2.27 27.57
C PRO A 137 -32.92 -3.64 26.96
N LEU A 138 -31.77 -3.72 26.27
CA LEU A 138 -31.29 -4.95 25.62
C LEU A 138 -30.94 -6.02 26.65
N VAL A 139 -30.29 -5.66 27.75
CA VAL A 139 -29.95 -6.60 28.82
C VAL A 139 -31.22 -7.17 29.45
N LYS A 140 -32.22 -6.32 29.74
CA LYS A 140 -33.50 -6.78 30.30
C LYS A 140 -34.25 -7.69 29.34
N GLU A 141 -34.28 -7.36 28.06
CA GLU A 141 -34.89 -8.21 27.03
C GLU A 141 -34.19 -9.56 26.94
N ALA A 142 -32.86 -9.59 26.86
CA ALA A 142 -32.08 -10.82 26.75
C ALA A 142 -32.16 -11.71 28.00
N LEU A 143 -32.24 -11.13 29.20
CA LEU A 143 -32.34 -11.88 30.46
C LEU A 143 -33.79 -12.23 30.85
N GLY A 144 -34.75 -11.43 30.37
CA GLY A 144 -36.18 -11.64 30.57
C GLY A 144 -36.82 -12.56 29.54
N SER A 145 -36.16 -12.77 28.40
CA SER A 145 -36.51 -13.82 27.42
C SER A 145 -36.12 -15.18 28.00
N LYS A 146 -37.03 -15.76 28.77
CA LYS A 146 -36.92 -17.09 29.35
C LYS A 146 -38.19 -17.89 29.10
#